data_AF-A0A840WCB2-F1
#
_entry.id   AF-A0A840WCB2-F1
#
_cell.length_a   1.000
_cell.length_b   1.000
_cell.length_c   1.000
_cell.angle_alpha   90.00
_cell.angle_beta   90.00
_cell.angle_gamma   90.00
#
_symmetry.space_group_name_H-M   'P 1'
#
loop_
_entity.id
_entity.type
_entity.pdbx_description
1 polymer ?
#
loop_
_entity_poly.entity_id
_entity_poly.type
_entity_poly.pdbx_seq_one_letter_code
_entity_poly.pdbx_strand_id
1 'polypeptide(L)'
;MTENDGVAREDGAARPRPAATVMLLRPAAGTTAAADTAGTTAAGAATGARAERPMEVLLMRRVPSMGFAPGAFVFPGGRVDERDADGDLPWTGPKPEEWAGVLGTDVPMARALVCAAVRETFEETGVLLASEPERAGEEAITLDTATDDWERDRLGLIDHTHSFTEVLNRRGLVLRSEWLRAWSRWITPENQPRRFDTWFFTAELPPGQAPRDVGGEADLTQWTDPSVVAAEWEAGRMPMLPPTVIACAELAERRTLRGVREALRDIVPIEPDVREIDGQIRVVAPDGSDFPLPRPNANP
;
A
#
# COMPACT_ATOMS: atom_id res chain seq x y z
N MET A 1 -35.02 6.19 4.95
CA MET A 1 -34.83 7.47 5.66
C MET A 1 -33.45 7.93 5.24
N THR A 2 -33.39 8.89 4.33
CA THR A 2 -32.16 9.34 3.64
C THR A 2 -31.34 10.18 4.60
N GLU A 3 -30.20 9.66 5.06
CA GLU A 3 -29.23 10.43 5.86
C GLU A 3 -28.29 11.24 4.97
N ASN A 4 -27.91 12.36 5.55
CA ASN A 4 -27.57 13.61 4.88
C ASN A 4 -26.05 13.79 4.96
N ASP A 5 -25.33 13.33 3.95
CA ASP A 5 -23.88 13.53 3.80
C ASP A 5 -23.61 14.95 3.29
N GLY A 6 -23.09 15.82 4.17
CA GLY A 6 -22.48 17.08 3.73
C GLY A 6 -22.72 18.25 4.67
N VAL A 7 -22.02 18.28 5.81
CA VAL A 7 -21.75 19.57 6.46
C VAL A 7 -20.48 20.13 5.83
N ALA A 8 -20.68 20.96 4.80
CA ALA A 8 -19.63 21.79 4.21
C ALA A 8 -19.14 22.81 5.26
N ARG A 9 -17.81 23.03 5.32
CA ARG A 9 -17.27 24.24 5.95
C ARG A 9 -17.62 25.46 5.07
N GLU A 10 -17.61 26.66 5.66
CA GLU A 10 -18.05 27.92 5.04
C GLU A 10 -17.38 28.27 3.69
N ASP A 11 -16.31 27.58 3.29
CA ASP A 11 -15.58 27.79 2.03
C ASP A 11 -15.91 26.79 0.90
N GLY A 12 -16.85 25.86 1.09
CA GLY A 12 -17.37 24.98 0.01
C GLY A 12 -16.44 23.86 -0.47
N ALA A 13 -15.23 23.72 0.07
CA ALA A 13 -14.31 22.62 -0.24
C ALA A 13 -14.76 21.28 0.39
N ALA A 14 -14.65 20.18 -0.36
CA ALA A 14 -14.96 18.84 0.15
C ALA A 14 -13.98 18.44 1.26
N ARG A 15 -14.48 17.79 2.33
CA ARG A 15 -13.61 17.29 3.40
C ARG A 15 -12.84 16.05 2.91
N PRO A 16 -11.50 15.99 3.08
CA PRO A 16 -10.74 14.79 2.79
C PRO A 16 -11.20 13.62 3.66
N ARG A 17 -11.43 12.46 3.03
CA ARG A 17 -11.76 11.23 3.74
C ARG A 17 -10.47 10.44 4.03
N PRO A 18 -10.29 9.93 5.25
CA PRO A 18 -9.10 9.14 5.59
C PRO A 18 -9.05 7.85 4.78
N ALA A 19 -7.86 7.51 4.31
CA ALA A 19 -7.58 6.31 3.54
C ALA A 19 -6.20 5.75 3.89
N ALA A 20 -6.03 4.45 3.67
CA ALA A 20 -4.77 3.75 3.89
C ALA A 20 -4.41 2.95 2.63
N THR A 21 -3.13 2.96 2.27
CA THR A 21 -2.60 2.29 1.08
C THR A 21 -1.32 1.54 1.42
N VAL A 22 -1.14 0.33 0.90
CA VAL A 22 0.01 -0.52 1.21
C VAL A 22 0.81 -0.86 -0.03
N MET A 23 2.06 -0.41 -0.07
CA MET A 23 3.06 -0.89 -1.02
C MET A 23 3.58 -2.25 -0.55
N LEU A 24 3.03 -3.32 -1.12
CA LEU A 24 3.50 -4.67 -0.83
C LEU A 24 4.79 -4.95 -1.59
N LEU A 25 5.83 -5.38 -0.89
CA LEU A 25 7.19 -5.53 -1.39
C LEU A 25 7.65 -6.99 -1.32
N ARG A 26 8.46 -7.41 -2.29
CA ARG A 26 9.17 -8.70 -2.24
C ARG A 26 10.57 -8.60 -2.81
N PRO A 27 11.49 -9.53 -2.51
CA PRO A 27 12.73 -9.63 -3.28
C PRO A 27 12.40 -9.99 -4.73
N ALA A 28 13.05 -9.32 -5.68
CA ALA A 28 12.91 -9.63 -7.09
C ALA A 28 13.18 -11.10 -7.37
N ALA A 29 12.42 -11.67 -8.31
CA ALA A 29 12.66 -13.02 -8.77
C ALA A 29 14.09 -13.11 -9.31
N GLY A 30 14.91 -13.99 -8.73
CA GLY A 30 16.24 -14.21 -9.27
C GLY A 30 16.10 -14.92 -10.62
N THR A 31 16.79 -14.44 -11.66
CA THR A 31 17.12 -15.33 -12.78
C THR A 31 18.04 -16.39 -12.19
N THR A 32 17.55 -17.61 -11.99
CA THR A 32 18.44 -18.75 -11.75
C THR A 32 19.19 -19.04 -13.04
N ALA A 33 20.21 -18.23 -13.33
CA ALA A 33 21.19 -18.56 -14.34
C ALA A 33 22.11 -19.65 -13.76
N ALA A 34 22.23 -20.74 -14.52
CA ALA A 34 23.04 -21.90 -14.20
C ALA A 34 24.52 -21.54 -13.99
N ALA A 35 24.98 -21.64 -12.74
CA ALA A 35 26.36 -21.84 -12.29
C ALA A 35 26.20 -22.15 -10.78
N ASP A 36 26.45 -23.36 -10.27
CA ASP A 36 27.74 -24.01 -10.25
C ASP A 36 27.61 -25.54 -10.26
N THR A 37 27.94 -26.14 -11.41
CA THR A 37 28.62 -27.44 -11.45
C THR A 37 30.03 -27.18 -11.96
N ALA A 38 30.93 -26.72 -11.09
CA ALA A 38 32.37 -26.81 -11.32
C ALA A 38 33.15 -26.67 -10.01
N GLY A 39 33.71 -27.79 -9.55
CA GLY A 39 35.07 -27.83 -9.00
C GLY A 39 35.32 -27.19 -7.63
N THR A 40 35.32 -28.05 -6.60
CA THR A 40 36.11 -27.88 -5.38
C THR A 40 37.53 -27.41 -5.67
N THR A 41 37.96 -26.27 -5.11
CA THR A 41 39.12 -26.15 -4.20
C THR A 41 39.42 -24.69 -3.86
N ALA A 42 39.55 -24.43 -2.56
CA ALA A 42 40.44 -23.48 -1.89
C ALA A 42 39.70 -22.60 -0.87
N ALA A 43 40.07 -22.82 0.39
CA ALA A 43 39.63 -22.08 1.56
C ALA A 43 40.08 -20.61 1.50
N GLY A 44 39.14 -19.72 1.74
CA GLY A 44 39.36 -18.30 1.97
C GLY A 44 38.14 -17.74 2.69
N ALA A 45 38.21 -17.64 4.01
CA ALA A 45 37.18 -17.02 4.82
C ALA A 45 37.09 -15.52 4.49
N ALA A 46 36.12 -15.18 3.64
CA ALA A 46 35.55 -13.85 3.56
C ALA A 46 34.06 -14.02 3.83
N THR A 47 33.60 -13.61 5.01
CA THR A 47 32.19 -13.30 5.29
C THR A 47 31.81 -12.07 4.47
N GLY A 48 31.70 -12.25 3.15
CA GLY A 48 31.11 -11.25 2.28
C GLY A 48 29.62 -11.22 2.57
N ALA A 49 29.11 -10.08 3.04
CA ALA A 49 27.67 -9.85 3.08
C ALA A 49 27.11 -10.15 1.69
N ARG A 50 26.28 -11.19 1.57
CA ARG A 50 25.58 -11.51 0.33
C ARG A 50 24.83 -10.25 -0.09
N ALA A 51 25.13 -9.72 -1.28
CA ALA A 51 24.41 -8.56 -1.80
C ALA A 51 22.91 -8.87 -1.80
N GLU A 52 22.12 -8.03 -1.13
CA GLU A 52 20.68 -8.21 -1.10
C GLU A 52 20.10 -8.03 -2.50
N ARG A 53 19.08 -8.84 -2.82
CA ARG A 53 18.40 -8.74 -4.10
C ARG A 53 17.66 -7.40 -4.19
N PRO A 54 17.55 -6.81 -5.40
CA PRO A 54 16.63 -5.71 -5.61
C PRO A 54 15.22 -6.15 -5.24
N MET A 55 14.34 -5.21 -4.91
CA MET A 55 12.95 -5.48 -4.57
C MET A 55 12.00 -5.16 -5.74
N GLU A 56 10.85 -5.81 -5.73
CA GLU A 56 9.70 -5.48 -6.58
C GLU A 56 8.56 -4.99 -5.68
N VAL A 57 7.70 -4.14 -6.24
CA VAL A 57 6.46 -3.66 -5.61
C VAL A 57 5.25 -4.22 -6.36
N LEU A 58 4.21 -4.60 -5.63
CA LEU A 58 2.94 -5.03 -6.21
C LEU A 58 2.17 -3.80 -6.70
N LEU A 59 1.82 -3.79 -7.99
CA LEU A 59 0.95 -2.79 -8.60
C LEU A 59 -0.28 -3.47 -9.20
N MET A 60 -1.42 -2.82 -9.04
CA MET A 60 -2.71 -3.24 -9.58
C MET A 60 -3.19 -2.20 -10.58
N ARG A 61 -3.76 -2.62 -11.72
CA ARG A 61 -4.36 -1.70 -12.69
C ARG A 61 -5.87 -1.69 -12.50
N ARG A 62 -6.42 -0.53 -12.19
CA ARG A 62 -7.86 -0.33 -11.98
C ARG A 62 -8.63 -0.62 -13.26
N VAL A 63 -9.77 -1.32 -13.13
CA VAL A 63 -10.66 -1.58 -14.27
C VAL A 63 -11.06 -0.26 -14.95
N PRO A 64 -11.13 -0.21 -16.31
CA PRO A 64 -11.44 1.03 -17.03
C PRO A 64 -12.84 1.61 -16.75
N SER A 65 -13.75 0.81 -16.19
CA SER A 65 -15.13 1.21 -15.87
C SER A 65 -15.27 2.01 -14.57
N MET A 66 -14.19 2.21 -13.81
CA MET A 66 -14.24 2.91 -12.53
C MET A 66 -14.40 4.42 -12.65
N GLY A 67 -15.23 4.99 -11.75
CA GLY A 67 -15.51 6.43 -11.72
C GLY A 67 -14.37 7.32 -11.20
N PHE A 68 -13.24 6.74 -10.76
CA PHE A 68 -12.06 7.47 -10.32
C PHE A 68 -10.78 6.74 -10.76
N ALA A 69 -9.88 7.47 -11.41
CA ALA A 69 -8.61 6.99 -11.97
C ALA A 69 -8.73 5.65 -12.76
N PRO A 70 -9.64 5.55 -13.76
CA PRO A 70 -9.78 4.34 -14.56
C PRO A 70 -8.50 4.01 -15.33
N GLY A 71 -8.12 2.74 -15.37
CA GLY A 71 -6.91 2.27 -16.04
C GLY A 71 -5.60 2.66 -15.34
N ALA A 72 -5.65 3.40 -14.23
CA ALA A 72 -4.47 3.80 -13.49
C ALA A 72 -3.91 2.63 -12.66
N PHE A 73 -2.58 2.58 -12.57
CA PHE A 73 -1.89 1.69 -11.65
C PHE A 73 -1.92 2.27 -10.23
N VAL A 74 -2.18 1.40 -9.26
CA VAL A 74 -2.33 1.72 -7.84
C VAL A 74 -1.69 0.62 -6.99
N PHE A 75 -1.52 0.92 -5.71
CA PHE A 75 -1.29 -0.08 -4.67
C PHE A 75 -2.64 -0.47 -4.05
N PRO A 76 -2.75 -1.64 -3.39
CA PRO A 76 -3.96 -1.97 -2.63
C PRO A 76 -4.19 -0.95 -1.52
N GLY A 77 -5.45 -0.58 -1.33
CA GLY A 77 -5.82 0.42 -0.34
C GLY A 77 -7.18 1.05 -0.60
N GLY A 78 -7.77 1.54 0.49
CA GLY A 78 -9.10 2.09 0.45
C GLY A 78 -9.37 3.02 1.62
N ARG A 79 -10.65 3.33 1.80
CA ARG A 79 -11.10 4.23 2.85
C ARG A 79 -11.05 3.52 4.20
N VAL A 80 -10.80 4.31 5.24
CA VAL A 80 -11.08 3.85 6.60
C VAL A 80 -12.58 3.67 6.77
N ASP A 81 -12.99 2.50 7.27
CA ASP A 81 -14.35 2.18 7.69
C ASP A 81 -14.51 2.47 9.19
N GLU A 82 -15.72 2.79 9.64
CA GLU A 82 -15.99 3.02 11.07
C GLU A 82 -15.65 1.79 11.93
N ARG A 83 -15.80 0.58 11.38
CA ARG A 83 -15.45 -0.69 12.03
C ARG A 83 -13.94 -0.88 12.19
N ASP A 84 -13.11 -0.15 11.45
CA ASP A 84 -11.65 -0.23 11.59
C ASP A 84 -11.17 0.39 12.91
N ALA A 85 -11.97 1.26 13.53
CA ALA A 85 -11.67 1.89 14.81
C ALA A 85 -11.98 0.99 16.03
N ASP A 86 -12.43 -0.25 15.81
CA ASP A 86 -12.82 -1.19 16.85
C ASP A 86 -11.65 -1.51 17.82
N GLY A 87 -11.89 -1.24 19.10
CA GLY A 87 -10.90 -1.38 20.16
C GLY A 87 -10.54 -2.82 20.51
N ASP A 88 -11.39 -3.78 20.15
CA ASP A 88 -11.27 -5.19 20.53
C ASP A 88 -10.45 -6.03 19.52
N LEU A 89 -9.91 -5.41 18.47
CA LEU A 89 -9.07 -6.08 17.48
C LEU A 89 -7.78 -6.64 18.12
N PRO A 90 -7.51 -7.96 18.03
CA PRO A 90 -6.27 -8.54 18.53
C PRO A 90 -5.07 -8.03 17.74
N TRP A 91 -4.00 -7.65 18.45
CA TRP A 91 -2.93 -6.83 17.88
C TRP A 91 -1.58 -7.13 18.51
N THR A 92 -0.52 -7.08 17.69
CA THR A 92 0.88 -7.10 18.15
C THR A 92 1.71 -6.04 17.40
N GLY A 93 2.91 -5.75 17.92
CA GLY A 93 3.75 -4.66 17.42
C GLY A 93 3.50 -3.33 18.14
N PRO A 94 3.93 -2.19 17.54
CA PRO A 94 3.70 -0.86 18.11
C PRO A 94 2.21 -0.63 18.39
N LYS A 95 1.89 -0.08 19.55
CA LYS A 95 0.50 0.13 19.96
C LYS A 95 -0.15 1.28 19.19
N PRO A 96 -1.49 1.39 19.16
CA PRO A 96 -2.18 2.53 18.57
C PRO A 96 -1.66 3.90 19.03
N GLU A 97 -1.23 4.03 20.29
CA GLU A 97 -0.63 5.27 20.82
C GLU A 97 0.71 5.61 20.17
N GLU A 98 1.53 4.60 19.89
CA GLU A 98 2.81 4.78 19.19
C GLU A 98 2.58 5.13 17.72
N TRP A 99 1.63 4.44 17.06
CA TRP A 99 1.21 4.76 15.69
C TRP A 99 0.61 6.16 15.57
N ALA A 100 -0.14 6.64 16.56
CA ALA A 100 -0.65 8.01 16.57
C ALA A 100 0.47 9.06 16.47
N GLY A 101 1.56 8.83 17.21
CA GLY A 101 2.78 9.64 17.11
C GLY A 101 3.43 9.56 15.74
N VAL A 102 3.57 8.36 15.18
CA VAL A 102 4.20 8.14 13.86
C VAL A 102 3.36 8.73 12.71
N LEU A 103 2.03 8.61 12.77
CA LEU A 103 1.12 9.00 11.69
C LEU A 103 0.64 10.46 11.81
N GLY A 104 0.98 11.14 12.90
CA GLY A 104 0.58 12.53 13.16
C GLY A 104 -0.94 12.69 13.27
N THR A 105 -1.60 11.79 14.00
CA THR A 105 -3.06 11.77 14.17
C THR A 105 -3.46 11.31 15.59
N ASP A 106 -4.74 11.26 15.91
CA ASP A 106 -5.23 10.74 17.19
C ASP A 106 -5.22 9.20 17.26
N VAL A 107 -5.31 8.64 18.48
CA VAL A 107 -5.22 7.20 18.73
C VAL A 107 -6.32 6.39 18.01
N PRO A 108 -7.61 6.80 18.04
CA PRO A 108 -8.65 6.10 17.29
C PRO A 108 -8.38 6.06 15.78
N MET A 109 -7.98 7.18 15.19
CA MET A 109 -7.67 7.24 13.76
C MET A 109 -6.42 6.44 13.41
N ALA A 110 -5.38 6.47 14.24
CA ALA A 110 -4.17 5.69 14.03
C ALA A 110 -4.44 4.19 14.02
N ARG A 111 -5.26 3.71 14.97
CA ARG A 111 -5.78 2.33 14.95
C ARG A 111 -6.50 2.06 13.64
N ALA A 112 -7.48 2.90 13.30
CA ALA A 112 -8.32 2.69 12.13
C ALA A 112 -7.53 2.67 10.82
N LEU A 113 -6.51 3.52 10.67
CA LEU A 113 -5.62 3.55 9.50
C LEU A 113 -4.82 2.26 9.35
N VAL A 114 -4.27 1.72 10.44
CA VAL A 114 -3.51 0.48 10.39
C VAL A 114 -4.43 -0.72 10.13
N CYS A 115 -5.60 -0.75 10.76
CA CYS A 115 -6.63 -1.76 10.48
C CYS A 115 -7.05 -1.73 9.01
N ALA A 116 -7.37 -0.54 8.48
CA ALA A 116 -7.73 -0.35 7.08
C ALA A 116 -6.59 -0.80 6.14
N ALA A 117 -5.34 -0.45 6.44
CA ALA A 117 -4.19 -0.87 5.64
C ALA A 117 -4.13 -2.40 5.48
N VAL A 118 -4.29 -3.15 6.57
CA VAL A 118 -4.26 -4.62 6.54
C VAL A 118 -5.52 -5.20 5.89
N ARG A 119 -6.70 -4.67 6.25
CA ARG A 119 -8.00 -5.11 5.74
C ARG A 119 -8.06 -4.95 4.21
N GLU A 120 -7.78 -3.76 3.69
CA GLU A 120 -7.81 -3.45 2.26
C GLU A 120 -6.78 -4.31 1.49
N THR A 121 -5.59 -4.52 2.06
CA THR A 121 -4.60 -5.42 1.45
C THR A 121 -5.17 -6.84 1.29
N PHE A 122 -5.88 -7.35 2.30
CA PHE A 122 -6.50 -8.67 2.24
C PHE A 122 -7.70 -8.71 1.28
N GLU A 123 -8.57 -7.70 1.32
CA GLU A 123 -9.73 -7.59 0.43
C GLU A 123 -9.29 -7.59 -1.04
N GLU A 124 -8.28 -6.81 -1.39
CA GLU A 124 -7.87 -6.62 -2.79
C GLU A 124 -6.96 -7.72 -3.31
N THR A 125 -6.05 -8.24 -2.47
CA THR A 125 -4.96 -9.12 -2.92
C THR A 125 -5.02 -10.53 -2.33
N GLY A 126 -5.83 -10.74 -1.29
CA GLY A 126 -5.81 -11.96 -0.48
C GLY A 126 -4.59 -12.09 0.44
N VAL A 127 -3.66 -11.14 0.44
CA VAL A 127 -2.52 -11.13 1.37
C VAL A 127 -2.97 -10.56 2.71
N LEU A 128 -2.74 -11.31 3.79
CA LEU A 128 -3.12 -10.92 5.14
C LEU A 128 -1.89 -10.70 6.03
N LEU A 129 -1.76 -9.49 6.58
CA LEU A 129 -0.72 -9.12 7.55
C LEU A 129 -1.16 -9.46 8.99
N ALA A 130 -1.42 -10.74 9.21
CA ALA A 130 -1.83 -11.31 10.49
C ALA A 130 -1.12 -12.65 10.75
N SER A 131 -1.13 -13.11 11.99
CA SER A 131 -0.64 -14.45 12.35
C SER A 131 -1.32 -14.98 13.60
N GLU A 132 -1.06 -16.23 13.97
CA GLU A 132 -1.39 -16.73 15.30
C GLU A 132 -0.61 -15.96 16.39
N PRO A 133 -1.21 -15.68 17.56
CA PRO A 133 -0.57 -14.92 18.65
C PRO A 133 0.75 -15.55 19.14
N GLU A 134 0.81 -16.88 19.18
CA GLU A 134 1.96 -17.65 19.68
C GLU A 134 3.18 -17.57 18.74
N ARG A 135 2.97 -17.17 17.48
CA ARG A 135 4.03 -17.02 16.46
C ARG A 135 4.52 -15.57 16.34
N ALA A 136 4.29 -14.74 17.34
CA ALA A 136 4.89 -13.41 17.45
C ALA A 136 6.40 -13.52 17.69
N GLY A 137 7.18 -13.76 16.61
CA GLY A 137 8.65 -13.80 16.64
C GLY A 137 9.32 -15.04 16.03
N GLU A 138 8.58 -15.99 15.47
CA GLU A 138 9.11 -17.20 14.83
C GLU A 138 9.19 -17.08 13.29
N GLU A 139 10.07 -17.88 12.64
CA GLU A 139 10.18 -17.92 11.17
C GLU A 139 9.03 -18.69 10.49
N ALA A 140 8.59 -18.15 9.34
CA ALA A 140 7.58 -18.60 8.38
C ALA A 140 6.13 -18.71 8.90
N ILE A 141 5.36 -17.66 8.61
CA ILE A 141 3.91 -17.60 8.80
C ILE A 141 3.25 -18.06 7.52
N THR A 142 2.91 -19.33 7.45
CA THR A 142 2.24 -19.90 6.28
C THR A 142 0.73 -19.86 6.49
N LEU A 143 0.13 -18.67 6.40
CA LEU A 143 -1.31 -18.58 6.20
C LEU A 143 -1.60 -18.90 4.73
N ASP A 144 -2.30 -20.00 4.46
CA ASP A 144 -2.87 -20.24 3.14
C ASP A 144 -4.22 -19.54 3.04
N THR A 145 -4.20 -18.31 2.55
CA THR A 145 -5.39 -17.47 2.34
C THR A 145 -6.10 -17.72 1.00
N ALA A 146 -5.70 -18.75 0.25
CA ALA A 146 -6.26 -19.08 -1.05
C ALA A 146 -7.43 -20.09 -0.99
N THR A 147 -7.84 -20.53 0.20
CA THR A 147 -8.94 -21.50 0.35
C THR A 147 -10.32 -20.84 0.23
N ASP A 148 -11.34 -21.63 -0.13
CA ASP A 148 -12.73 -21.17 -0.24
C ASP A 148 -13.26 -20.54 1.06
N ASP A 149 -12.78 -21.01 2.21
CA ASP A 149 -13.18 -20.50 3.51
C ASP A 149 -12.62 -19.10 3.76
N TRP A 150 -11.38 -18.83 3.32
CA TRP A 150 -10.81 -17.49 3.32
C TRP A 150 -11.48 -16.57 2.32
N GLU A 151 -11.88 -17.11 1.16
CA GLU A 151 -12.58 -16.36 0.14
C GLU A 151 -13.95 -15.87 0.63
N ARG A 152 -14.70 -16.70 1.37
CA ARG A 152 -15.96 -16.28 2.00
C ARG A 152 -15.77 -15.15 3.01
N ASP A 153 -14.70 -15.20 3.79
CA ASP A 153 -14.39 -14.12 4.74
C ASP A 153 -14.02 -12.83 4.02
N ARG A 154 -13.20 -12.92 2.98
CA ARG A 154 -12.81 -11.78 2.14
C ARG A 154 -14.01 -11.11 1.50
N LEU A 155 -14.90 -11.89 0.89
CA LEU A 155 -16.14 -11.38 0.30
C LEU A 155 -17.07 -10.77 1.35
N GLY A 156 -17.12 -11.36 2.55
CA GLY A 156 -17.89 -10.83 3.67
C GLY A 156 -17.37 -9.49 4.21
N LEU A 157 -16.07 -9.21 4.08
CA LEU A 157 -15.51 -7.90 4.41
C LEU A 157 -15.94 -6.86 3.36
N ILE A 158 -15.84 -7.21 2.08
CA ILE A 158 -16.20 -6.36 0.94
C ILE A 158 -17.69 -6.00 0.94
N ASP A 159 -18.57 -6.96 1.19
CA ASP A 159 -20.03 -6.72 1.26
C ASP A 159 -20.52 -6.25 2.64
N HIS A 160 -19.59 -6.11 3.58
CA HIS A 160 -19.80 -5.63 4.94
C HIS A 160 -20.66 -6.54 5.83
N THR A 161 -20.84 -7.81 5.48
CA THR A 161 -21.47 -8.82 6.35
C THR A 161 -20.56 -9.29 7.49
N HIS A 162 -19.25 -9.07 7.40
CA HIS A 162 -18.28 -9.26 8.47
C HIS A 162 -17.49 -7.97 8.74
N SER A 163 -17.09 -7.79 9.99
CA SER A 163 -16.01 -6.86 10.37
C SER A 163 -14.65 -7.56 10.35
N PHE A 164 -13.58 -6.78 10.22
CA PHE A 164 -12.23 -7.32 10.25
C PHE A 164 -11.88 -7.92 11.63
N THR A 165 -12.34 -7.29 12.70
CA THR A 165 -12.24 -7.82 14.07
C THR A 165 -12.87 -9.20 14.21
N GLU A 166 -14.08 -9.41 13.70
CA GLU A 166 -14.76 -10.71 13.75
C GLU A 166 -13.99 -11.79 12.98
N VAL A 167 -13.45 -11.45 11.80
CA VAL A 167 -12.66 -12.39 10.99
C VAL A 167 -11.41 -12.83 11.75
N LEU A 168 -10.64 -11.90 12.31
CA LEU A 168 -9.42 -12.25 13.06
C LEU A 168 -9.74 -13.02 14.36
N ASN A 169 -10.74 -12.58 15.13
CA ASN A 169 -11.15 -13.25 16.37
C ASN A 169 -11.62 -14.68 16.13
N ARG A 170 -12.49 -14.91 15.13
CA ARG A 170 -12.97 -16.26 14.79
C ARG A 170 -11.83 -17.19 14.39
N ARG A 171 -10.80 -16.65 13.76
CA ARG A 171 -9.63 -17.41 13.30
C ARG A 171 -8.51 -17.51 14.34
N GLY A 172 -8.67 -16.88 15.50
CA GLY A 172 -7.63 -16.84 16.54
C GLY A 172 -6.35 -16.15 16.07
N LEU A 173 -6.47 -15.13 15.22
CA LEU A 173 -5.34 -14.39 14.64
C LEU A 173 -5.20 -13.01 15.29
N VAL A 174 -3.98 -12.47 15.23
CA VAL A 174 -3.63 -11.11 15.64
C VAL A 174 -3.11 -10.32 14.44
N LEU A 175 -3.49 -9.05 14.35
CA LEU A 175 -2.89 -8.10 13.40
C LEU A 175 -1.42 -7.87 13.77
N ARG A 176 -0.52 -7.98 12.78
CA ARG A 176 0.93 -7.79 12.94
C ARG A 176 1.34 -6.38 12.52
N SER A 177 1.14 -5.40 13.39
CA SER A 177 1.34 -4.00 13.01
C SER A 177 2.81 -3.67 12.75
N GLU A 178 3.73 -4.40 13.36
CA GLU A 178 5.17 -4.27 13.13
C GLU A 178 5.61 -4.69 11.72
N TRP A 179 4.73 -5.27 10.91
CA TRP A 179 4.99 -5.55 9.49
C TRP A 179 4.72 -4.36 8.58
N LEU A 180 4.01 -3.36 9.08
CA LEU A 180 3.79 -2.10 8.40
C LEU A 180 4.88 -1.10 8.80
N ARG A 181 5.21 -0.22 7.84
CA ARG A 181 6.00 0.99 8.08
C ARG A 181 5.29 2.14 7.43
N ALA A 182 5.09 3.24 8.15
CA ALA A 182 4.57 4.45 7.53
C ALA A 182 5.58 5.00 6.53
N TRP A 183 5.08 5.47 5.39
CA TRP A 183 5.90 5.93 4.28
C TRP A 183 5.67 7.39 3.93
N SER A 184 4.43 7.80 3.70
CA SER A 184 4.08 9.19 3.39
C SER A 184 2.59 9.45 3.66
N ARG A 185 2.18 10.72 3.67
CA ARG A 185 0.78 11.12 3.81
C ARG A 185 0.45 12.16 2.75
N TRP A 186 -0.55 11.88 1.91
CA TRP A 186 -0.96 12.75 0.81
C TRP A 186 -2.41 13.17 0.96
N ILE A 187 -2.65 14.48 0.89
CA ILE A 187 -3.99 15.06 0.91
C ILE A 187 -4.32 15.48 -0.51
N THR A 188 -5.49 15.06 -1.00
CA THR A 188 -5.97 15.48 -2.32
C THR A 188 -6.21 16.99 -2.32
N PRO A 189 -5.78 17.74 -3.36
CA PRO A 189 -5.91 19.19 -3.43
C PRO A 189 -7.35 19.72 -3.18
N GLU A 190 -7.48 20.90 -2.58
CA GLU A 190 -8.76 21.52 -2.21
C GLU A 190 -9.75 21.71 -3.38
N ASN A 191 -9.23 21.92 -4.60
CA ASN A 191 -10.04 22.13 -5.79
C ASN A 191 -10.66 20.85 -6.37
N GLN A 192 -10.37 19.68 -5.78
CA GLN A 192 -10.93 18.41 -6.24
C GLN A 192 -12.28 18.12 -5.58
N PRO A 193 -13.29 17.67 -6.34
CA PRO A 193 -14.62 17.38 -5.79
C PRO A 193 -14.63 16.13 -4.89
N ARG A 194 -13.67 15.21 -5.09
CA ARG A 194 -13.47 14.03 -4.25
C ARG A 194 -12.08 14.10 -3.65
N ARG A 195 -12.02 14.22 -2.33
CA ARG A 195 -10.76 14.35 -1.59
C ARG A 195 -10.54 13.19 -0.64
N PHE A 196 -9.28 12.77 -0.58
CA PHE A 196 -8.76 11.77 0.35
C PHE A 196 -7.56 12.34 1.09
N ASP A 197 -7.42 11.91 2.34
CA ASP A 197 -6.21 12.09 3.16
C ASP A 197 -5.65 10.68 3.34
N THR A 198 -4.61 10.35 2.56
CA THR A 198 -4.15 8.97 2.38
C THR A 198 -2.80 8.78 3.04
N TRP A 199 -2.74 7.84 3.97
CA TRP A 199 -1.49 7.35 4.55
C TRP A 199 -0.98 6.15 3.76
N PHE A 200 0.24 6.26 3.27
CA PHE A 200 0.94 5.20 2.57
C PHE A 200 1.80 4.42 3.57
N PHE A 201 1.73 3.10 3.48
CA PHE A 201 2.54 2.16 4.24
C PHE A 201 3.34 1.28 3.28
N THR A 202 4.48 0.77 3.73
CA THR A 202 5.14 -0.38 3.09
C THR A 202 4.93 -1.62 3.95
N ALA A 203 4.77 -2.78 3.30
CA ALA A 203 4.80 -4.08 3.95
C ALA A 203 5.58 -5.07 3.09
N GLU A 204 6.27 -6.00 3.71
CA GLU A 204 6.85 -7.13 2.97
C GLU A 204 5.82 -8.24 2.83
N LEU A 205 5.82 -8.90 1.66
CA LEU A 205 5.00 -10.08 1.41
C LEU A 205 5.31 -11.16 2.47
N PRO A 206 4.33 -11.56 3.30
CA PRO A 206 4.54 -12.63 4.26
C PRO A 206 4.95 -13.93 3.54
N PRO A 207 5.96 -14.66 4.05
CA PRO A 207 6.40 -15.91 3.44
C PRO A 207 5.25 -16.90 3.24
N GLY A 208 5.17 -17.53 2.07
CA GLY A 208 4.14 -18.53 1.78
C GLY A 208 2.79 -17.98 1.32
N GLN A 209 2.59 -16.66 1.37
CA GLN A 209 1.45 -16.01 0.73
C GLN A 209 1.79 -15.56 -0.70
N ALA A 210 0.79 -15.51 -1.56
CA ALA A 210 0.88 -14.95 -2.90
C ALA A 210 -0.34 -14.06 -3.16
N PRO A 211 -0.16 -12.85 -3.71
CA PRO A 211 -1.30 -12.03 -4.09
C PRO A 211 -2.06 -12.69 -5.24
N ARG A 212 -3.38 -12.52 -5.23
CA ARG A 212 -4.31 -13.04 -6.23
C ARG A 212 -5.11 -11.89 -6.84
N ASP A 213 -5.57 -12.09 -8.08
CA ASP A 213 -6.47 -11.15 -8.74
C ASP A 213 -7.93 -11.47 -8.33
N VAL A 214 -8.35 -10.95 -7.18
CA VAL A 214 -9.61 -11.33 -6.52
C VAL A 214 -10.52 -10.15 -6.19
N GLY A 215 -10.00 -8.92 -6.23
CA GLY A 215 -10.75 -7.72 -5.89
C GLY A 215 -11.87 -7.36 -6.89
N GLY A 216 -11.81 -7.83 -8.14
CA GLY A 216 -12.74 -7.44 -9.21
C GLY A 216 -12.63 -5.97 -9.65
N GLU A 217 -11.90 -5.18 -8.88
CA GLU A 217 -11.60 -3.77 -9.06
C GLU A 217 -10.34 -3.51 -9.91
N ALA A 218 -9.51 -4.53 -10.08
CA ALA A 218 -8.35 -4.53 -10.95
C ALA A 218 -8.50 -5.55 -12.08
N ASP A 219 -7.93 -5.27 -13.25
CA ASP A 219 -7.85 -6.19 -14.38
C ASP A 219 -6.44 -6.73 -14.63
N LEU A 220 -5.48 -6.30 -13.80
CA LEU A 220 -4.09 -6.71 -13.82
C LEU A 220 -3.49 -6.52 -12.43
N THR A 221 -2.81 -7.54 -11.94
CA THR A 221 -1.98 -7.49 -10.73
C THR A 221 -0.58 -7.97 -11.09
N GLN A 222 0.45 -7.13 -10.89
CA GLN A 222 1.81 -7.44 -11.29
C GLN A 222 2.86 -6.96 -10.29
N TRP A 223 3.92 -7.74 -10.16
CA TRP A 223 5.14 -7.31 -9.49
C TRP A 223 5.99 -6.49 -10.44
N THR A 224 6.39 -5.30 -10.01
CA THR A 224 7.09 -4.32 -10.84
C THR A 224 8.38 -3.89 -10.18
N ASP A 225 9.47 -3.79 -10.94
CA ASP A 225 10.68 -3.10 -10.49
C ASP A 225 10.36 -1.60 -10.35
N PRO A 226 10.43 -1.01 -9.14
CA PRO A 226 10.08 0.39 -8.95
C PRO A 226 10.91 1.35 -9.81
N SER A 227 12.13 0.97 -10.22
CA SER A 227 13.02 1.80 -11.03
C SER A 227 12.54 2.01 -12.48
N VAL A 228 11.66 1.15 -13.01
CA VAL A 228 11.13 1.32 -14.37
C VAL A 228 9.92 2.25 -14.42
N VAL A 229 9.24 2.48 -13.29
CA VAL A 229 7.93 3.13 -13.23
C VAL A 229 7.96 4.55 -13.78
N ALA A 230 8.98 5.34 -13.45
CA ALA A 230 9.08 6.73 -13.92
C ALA A 230 9.10 6.81 -15.45
N ALA A 231 9.91 5.98 -16.12
CA ALA A 231 10.01 5.96 -17.57
C ALA A 231 8.73 5.43 -18.24
N GLU A 232 8.09 4.41 -17.66
CA GLU A 232 6.81 3.87 -18.16
C GLU A 232 5.65 4.83 -17.99
N TRP A 233 5.64 5.60 -16.91
CA TRP A 233 4.66 6.65 -16.66
C TRP A 233 4.86 7.86 -17.60
N GLU A 234 6.10 8.32 -17.78
CA GLU A 234 6.43 9.38 -18.75
C GLU A 234 6.04 8.99 -20.18
N ALA A 235 6.19 7.71 -20.53
CA ALA A 235 5.78 7.17 -21.82
C ALA A 235 4.27 6.89 -21.94
N GLY A 236 3.48 7.12 -20.89
CA GLY A 236 2.03 6.92 -20.87
C GLY A 236 1.56 5.46 -20.80
N ARG A 237 2.48 4.49 -20.62
CA ARG A 237 2.17 3.04 -20.59
C ARG A 237 1.72 2.56 -19.22
N MET A 238 2.10 3.27 -18.15
CA MET A 238 1.64 3.02 -16.79
C MET A 238 1.04 4.30 -16.20
N PRO A 239 -0.18 4.69 -16.60
CA PRO A 239 -0.83 5.87 -16.03
C PRO A 239 -1.01 5.69 -14.51
N MET A 240 -0.67 6.72 -13.74
CA MET A 240 -0.71 6.70 -12.27
C MET A 240 -0.99 8.10 -11.76
N LEU A 241 -1.56 8.20 -10.56
CA LEU A 241 -1.60 9.46 -9.82
C LEU A 241 -0.19 9.78 -9.26
N PRO A 242 0.14 11.07 -9.09
CA PRO A 242 1.49 11.47 -8.65
C PRO A 242 1.98 10.79 -7.36
N PRO A 243 1.18 10.63 -6.29
CA PRO A 243 1.64 9.95 -5.08
C PRO A 243 2.18 8.53 -5.34
N THR A 244 1.58 7.80 -6.28
CA THR A 244 2.01 6.44 -6.66
C THR A 244 3.37 6.46 -7.38
N VAL A 245 3.55 7.37 -8.33
CA VAL A 245 4.82 7.49 -9.09
C VAL A 245 5.96 7.91 -8.16
N ILE A 246 5.70 8.86 -7.27
CA ILE A 246 6.67 9.34 -6.26
C ILE A 246 7.09 8.21 -5.35
N ALA A 247 6.11 7.47 -4.81
CA ALA A 247 6.39 6.35 -3.94
C ALA A 247 7.26 5.28 -4.64
N CYS A 248 6.97 4.97 -5.91
CA CYS A 248 7.82 4.09 -6.71
C CYS A 248 9.24 4.66 -6.91
N ALA A 249 9.40 5.95 -7.17
CA ALA A 249 10.73 6.58 -7.29
C ALA A 249 11.52 6.50 -5.97
N GLU A 250 10.89 6.81 -4.84
CA GLU A 250 11.51 6.72 -3.51
C GLU A 250 11.89 5.26 -3.17
N LEU A 251 11.05 4.28 -3.53
CA LEU A 251 11.36 2.86 -3.41
C LEU A 251 12.57 2.48 -4.29
N ALA A 252 12.63 2.96 -5.53
CA ALA A 252 13.75 2.72 -6.44
C ALA A 252 15.09 3.23 -5.88
N GLU A 253 15.08 4.36 -5.16
CA GLU A 253 16.26 4.88 -4.46
C GLU A 253 16.74 3.94 -3.34
N ARG A 254 15.82 3.26 -2.63
CA ARG A 254 16.17 2.29 -1.57
C ARG A 254 16.66 0.96 -2.12
N ARG A 255 16.24 0.58 -3.33
CA ARG A 255 16.60 -0.64 -4.09
C ARG A 255 16.25 -1.98 -3.45
N THR A 256 16.37 -2.12 -2.14
CA THR A 256 16.33 -3.39 -1.39
C THR A 256 15.34 -3.29 -0.23
N LEU A 257 14.84 -4.44 0.22
CA LEU A 257 13.93 -4.51 1.38
C LEU A 257 14.60 -3.96 2.65
N ARG A 258 15.88 -4.26 2.89
CA ARG A 258 16.63 -3.63 4.00
C ARG A 258 16.69 -2.11 3.85
N GLY A 259 16.95 -1.60 2.65
CA GLY A 259 16.96 -0.16 2.39
C GLY A 259 15.63 0.52 2.74
N VAL A 260 14.50 -0.17 2.53
CA VAL A 260 13.18 0.30 2.97
C VAL A 260 13.03 0.18 4.49
N ARG A 261 13.46 -0.93 5.11
CA ARG A 261 13.39 -1.12 6.57
C ARG A 261 14.17 -0.07 7.35
N GLU A 262 15.32 0.35 6.83
CA GLU A 262 16.23 1.30 7.46
C GLU A 262 15.88 2.77 7.15
N ALA A 263 14.92 3.01 6.24
CA ALA A 263 14.52 4.36 5.87
C ALA A 263 13.83 5.06 7.06
N LEU A 264 14.41 6.18 7.50
CA LEU A 264 13.78 7.10 8.45
C LEU A 264 12.88 8.05 7.66
N ARG A 265 11.61 8.15 8.07
CA ARG A 265 10.58 8.95 7.40
C ARG A 265 9.88 9.81 8.44
N ASP A 266 9.65 11.07 8.10
CA ASP A 266 8.73 11.95 8.83
C ASP A 266 7.41 11.99 8.06
N ILE A 267 6.31 11.69 8.75
CA ILE A 267 5.00 11.50 8.11
C ILE A 267 4.19 12.77 8.30
N VAL A 268 4.55 13.77 7.49
CA VAL A 268 3.85 15.05 7.43
C VAL A 268 2.85 15.07 6.27
N PRO A 269 1.72 15.79 6.40
CA PRO A 269 0.76 15.91 5.32
C PRO A 269 1.36 16.65 4.13
N ILE A 270 1.26 16.03 2.95
CA ILE A 270 1.62 16.63 1.66
C ILE A 270 0.33 16.93 0.92
N GLU A 271 -0.07 18.19 0.91
CA GLU A 271 -1.18 18.67 0.09
C GLU A 271 -0.62 19.43 -1.11
N PRO A 272 -0.59 18.82 -2.31
CA PRO A 272 -0.03 19.48 -3.47
C PRO A 272 -1.03 20.47 -4.09
N ASP A 273 -0.50 21.42 -4.85
CA ASP A 273 -1.27 22.32 -5.69
C ASP A 273 -1.34 21.77 -7.12
N VAL A 274 -2.46 22.00 -7.80
CA VAL A 274 -2.65 21.61 -9.20
C VAL A 274 -2.60 22.86 -10.04
N ARG A 275 -1.49 23.06 -10.77
CA ARG A 275 -1.24 24.27 -11.56
C ARG A 275 -1.11 23.96 -13.03
N GLU A 276 -1.54 24.88 -13.87
CA GLU A 276 -1.16 24.85 -15.28
C GLU A 276 0.20 25.55 -15.45
N ILE A 277 1.21 24.81 -15.89
CA ILE A 277 2.56 25.29 -16.17
C ILE A 277 2.89 24.89 -17.61
N ASP A 278 3.22 25.87 -18.45
CA ASP A 278 3.52 25.69 -19.89
C ASP A 278 2.44 24.93 -20.68
N GLY A 279 1.16 25.18 -20.37
CA GLY A 279 0.02 24.51 -21.03
C GLY A 279 -0.21 23.06 -20.58
N GLN A 280 0.42 22.63 -19.48
CA GLN A 280 0.26 21.31 -18.90
C GLN A 280 -0.19 21.43 -17.44
N ILE A 281 -1.19 20.63 -17.05
CA ILE A 281 -1.56 20.50 -15.64
C ILE A 281 -0.47 19.71 -14.91
N ARG A 282 0.04 20.30 -13.83
CA ARG A 282 1.15 19.80 -13.03
C ARG A 282 0.73 19.72 -11.57
N VAL A 283 1.20 18.70 -10.87
CA VAL A 283 1.02 18.56 -9.42
C VAL A 283 2.31 19.03 -8.76
N VAL A 284 2.21 20.15 -8.05
CA VAL A 284 3.34 20.81 -7.39
C VAL A 284 3.23 20.55 -5.89
N ALA A 285 4.16 19.76 -5.36
CA ALA A 285 4.25 19.55 -3.92
C ALA A 285 4.69 20.84 -3.20
N PRO A 286 4.43 20.97 -1.88
CA PRO A 286 4.78 22.17 -1.12
C PRO A 286 6.27 22.55 -1.15
N ASP A 287 7.16 21.59 -1.39
CA ASP A 287 8.61 21.78 -1.52
C ASP A 287 9.06 22.23 -2.93
N GLY A 288 8.13 22.35 -3.86
CA GLY A 288 8.38 22.74 -5.25
C GLY A 288 8.68 21.57 -6.19
N SER A 289 8.67 20.32 -5.73
CA SER A 289 8.71 19.16 -6.61
C SER A 289 7.50 19.14 -7.53
N ASP A 290 7.73 18.81 -8.80
CA ASP A 290 6.76 18.92 -9.87
C ASP A 290 6.58 17.58 -10.59
N PHE A 291 5.32 17.14 -10.71
CA PHE A 291 4.92 15.91 -11.38
C PHE A 291 3.99 16.23 -12.58
N PRO A 292 4.43 16.00 -13.83
CA PRO A 292 3.63 16.27 -15.02
C PRO A 292 2.42 15.31 -15.15
N LEU A 293 1.17 15.78 -15.11
CA LEU A 293 0.03 14.88 -15.38
C LEU A 293 -0.03 14.49 -16.88
N PRO A 294 -0.45 13.26 -17.23
CA PRO A 294 -0.66 12.85 -18.61
C PRO A 294 -1.68 13.75 -19.32
N ARG A 295 -1.46 14.00 -20.62
CA ARG A 295 -2.43 14.76 -21.43
C ARG A 295 -3.73 13.96 -21.58
N PRO A 296 -4.92 14.60 -21.48
CA PRO A 296 -6.23 13.95 -21.63
C PRO A 296 -6.48 13.21 -22.96
N ASN A 297 -5.54 13.24 -23.91
CA ASN A 297 -5.66 12.64 -25.24
C ASN A 297 -4.61 11.54 -25.53
N ALA A 298 -3.96 10.99 -24.51
CA ALA A 298 -3.20 9.75 -24.67
C ALA A 298 -4.20 8.58 -24.81
N ASN A 299 -4.62 8.29 -26.04
CA ASN A 299 -5.31 7.06 -26.41
C ASN A 299 -4.31 6.13 -27.13
N PRO A 300 -4.53 4.80 -27.07
CA PRO A 300 -3.59 3.75 -26.68
C PRO A 300 -2.31 3.59 -27.51
#